data_AF-A0A368EZ48-F1
#
_entry.id   AF-A0A368EZ48-F1
#
_cell.length_a   1.000
_cell.length_b   1.000
_cell.length_c   1.000
_cell.angle_alpha   90.00
_cell.angle_beta   90.00
_cell.angle_gamma   90.00
#
_symmetry.space_group_name_H-M   'P 1'
#
loop_
_entity.id
_entity.type
_entity.pdbx_description
1 polymer ?
#
loop_
_entity_poly.entity_id
_entity_poly.type
_entity_poly.pdbx_seq_one_letter_code
_entity_poly.pdbx_strand_id
1 'polypeptide(L)'
;MCPSTEMTDAARKKVLDMHNWRRSQLALGKIPNGKNSYNCPTATNMFKMAYDCDLENSALAYARQCSLVPSDVGTRPDEGENVHSGSLVPDLEKAAEAVG
;
A
#
# COMPACT_ATOMS: atom_id res chain seq x y z
N MET A 1 3.34 13.78 -10.12
CA MET A 1 2.88 13.14 -8.87
C MET A 1 2.19 14.20 -8.01
N CYS A 2 1.59 13.80 -6.88
CA CYS A 2 0.61 14.60 -6.14
C CYS A 2 1.19 15.90 -5.55
N PRO A 3 0.37 16.95 -5.37
CA PRO A 3 0.84 18.26 -4.91
C PRO A 3 1.23 18.32 -3.42
N SER A 4 0.82 17.33 -2.61
CA SER A 4 1.14 17.28 -1.17
C SER A 4 2.65 17.16 -0.93
N THR A 5 3.16 17.92 0.04
CA THR A 5 4.57 17.87 0.47
C THR A 5 4.84 16.95 1.65
N GLU A 6 3.79 16.39 2.28
CA GLU A 6 3.94 15.45 3.40
C GLU A 6 4.41 14.07 2.94
N MET A 7 4.17 13.73 1.67
CA MET A 7 4.72 12.56 1.00
C MET A 7 5.67 13.00 -0.10
N THR A 8 6.78 12.27 -0.27
CA THR A 8 7.71 12.50 -1.37
C THR A 8 7.35 11.66 -2.58
N ASP A 9 7.65 12.16 -3.77
CA ASP A 9 7.49 11.42 -5.03
C ASP A 9 8.24 10.08 -5.04
N ALA A 10 9.40 10.03 -4.39
CA ALA A 10 10.16 8.79 -4.22
C ALA A 10 9.40 7.76 -3.37
N ALA A 11 8.82 8.17 -2.23
CA ALA A 11 8.00 7.30 -1.40
C ALA A 11 6.74 6.82 -2.14
N ARG A 12 6.04 7.72 -2.86
CA ARG A 12 4.87 7.36 -3.68
C ARG A 12 5.20 6.29 -4.69
N LYS A 13 6.28 6.49 -5.45
CA LYS A 13 6.75 5.54 -6.46
C LYS A 13 7.14 4.21 -5.81
N LYS A 14 7.85 4.25 -4.68
CA LYS A 14 8.25 3.05 -3.94
C LYS A 14 7.05 2.21 -3.52
N VAL A 15 6.03 2.83 -2.91
CA VAL A 15 4.79 2.14 -2.51
C VAL A 15 4.10 1.52 -3.72
N LEU A 16 3.96 2.26 -4.82
CA LEU A 16 3.31 1.76 -6.04
C LEU A 16 4.07 0.59 -6.67
N ASP A 17 5.39 0.72 -6.79
CA ASP A 17 6.26 -0.30 -7.38
C ASP A 17 6.26 -1.58 -6.54
N MET A 18 6.30 -1.44 -5.21
CA MET A 18 6.21 -2.56 -4.27
C MET A 18 4.90 -3.34 -4.39
N HIS A 19 3.76 -2.65 -4.50
CA HIS A 19 2.47 -3.29 -4.66
C HIS A 19 2.36 -4.00 -6.01
N ASN A 20 2.71 -3.32 -7.10
CA ASN A 20 2.65 -3.90 -8.44
C ASN A 20 3.62 -5.07 -8.61
N TRP A 21 4.81 -5.02 -7.98
CA TRP A 21 5.74 -6.14 -7.97
C TRP A 21 5.16 -7.37 -7.27
N ARG A 22 4.59 -7.21 -6.06
CA ARG A 22 3.94 -8.30 -5.31
C ARG A 22 2.76 -8.88 -6.09
N ARG A 23 1.90 -8.02 -6.65
CA ARG A 23 0.76 -8.43 -7.50
C ARG A 23 1.22 -9.24 -8.72
N SER A 24 2.32 -8.85 -9.36
CA SER A 24 2.91 -9.59 -10.48
C SER A 24 3.44 -10.97 -10.05
N GLN A 25 4.21 -11.05 -8.95
CA GLN A 25 4.69 -12.34 -8.45
C GLN A 25 3.54 -13.27 -8.08
N LEU A 26 2.48 -12.74 -7.45
CA LEU A 26 1.28 -13.48 -7.11
C LEU A 26 0.56 -13.99 -8.37
N ALA A 27 0.34 -13.12 -9.36
CA ALA A 27 -0.34 -13.48 -10.60
C ALA A 27 0.40 -14.56 -11.39
N LEU A 28 1.72 -14.60 -11.31
CA LEU A 28 2.58 -15.63 -11.92
C LEU A 28 2.67 -16.92 -11.09
N GLY A 29 1.99 -17.03 -9.95
CA GLY A 29 1.99 -18.22 -9.10
C GLY A 29 3.33 -18.48 -8.41
N LYS A 30 4.10 -17.43 -8.12
CA LYS A 30 5.45 -17.53 -7.51
C LYS A 30 5.44 -17.37 -5.99
N ILE A 31 4.31 -17.00 -5.40
CA ILE A 31 4.21 -16.70 -3.97
C ILE A 31 3.68 -17.92 -3.21
N PRO A 32 4.38 -18.42 -2.18
CA PRO A 32 3.86 -19.47 -1.30
C PRO A 32 2.54 -19.05 -0.63
N ASN A 33 1.56 -19.96 -0.53
CA ASN A 33 0.28 -19.67 0.13
C ASN A 33 0.39 -19.55 1.67
N GLY A 34 1.55 -19.90 2.25
CA GLY A 34 1.82 -19.79 3.69
C GLY A 34 1.10 -20.83 4.57
N LYS A 35 0.05 -21.50 4.07
CA LYS A 35 -0.65 -22.59 4.78
C LYS A 35 -0.27 -23.99 4.29
N ASN A 36 0.10 -24.11 3.01
CA ASN A 36 0.37 -25.37 2.33
C ASN A 36 1.72 -25.30 1.60
N SER A 37 2.21 -26.43 1.12
CA SER A 37 3.48 -26.53 0.38
C SER A 37 3.42 -25.96 -1.04
N TYR A 38 2.23 -25.64 -1.56
CA TYR A 38 2.05 -25.09 -2.90
C TYR A 38 1.90 -23.56 -2.89
N ASN A 39 2.24 -22.94 -4.03
CA ASN A 39 2.10 -21.50 -4.24
C ASN A 39 0.64 -21.08 -4.46
N CYS A 40 0.33 -19.81 -4.22
CA CYS A 40 -0.93 -19.20 -4.62
C CYS A 40 -1.23 -19.45 -6.12
N PRO A 41 -2.52 -19.62 -6.48
CA PRO A 41 -2.90 -19.83 -7.86
C PRO A 41 -2.55 -18.63 -8.74
N THR A 42 -2.36 -18.87 -10.04
CA THR A 42 -2.14 -17.80 -11.02
C THR A 42 -3.41 -16.96 -11.19
N ALA A 43 -3.23 -15.70 -11.57
CA ALA A 43 -4.34 -14.79 -11.85
C ALA A 43 -4.37 -14.43 -13.34
N THR A 44 -5.55 -14.52 -13.96
CA THR A 44 -5.74 -14.23 -15.39
C THR A 44 -5.99 -12.75 -15.68
N ASN A 45 -6.45 -11.97 -14.69
CA ASN A 45 -6.77 -10.55 -14.86
C ASN A 45 -6.41 -9.71 -13.63
N MET A 46 -5.13 -9.74 -13.24
CA MET A 46 -4.62 -8.94 -12.12
C MET A 46 -4.35 -7.50 -12.60
N PHE A 47 -5.21 -6.55 -12.22
CA PHE A 47 -5.03 -5.14 -12.62
C PHE A 47 -3.73 -4.54 -12.08
N LYS A 48 -3.06 -3.74 -12.91
CA LYS A 48 -1.93 -2.91 -12.48
C LYS A 48 -2.47 -1.69 -11.74
N MET A 49 -1.97 -1.45 -10.53
CA MET A 49 -2.33 -0.28 -9.74
C MET A 49 -1.73 0.99 -10.36
N ALA A 50 -2.47 2.09 -10.29
CA ALA A 50 -2.02 3.44 -10.53
C ALA A 50 -2.06 4.22 -9.21
N TYR A 51 -1.20 5.22 -9.07
CA TYR A 51 -1.22 6.10 -7.90
C TYR A 51 -2.37 7.09 -8.04
N ASP A 52 -3.15 7.26 -6.98
CA ASP A 52 -4.28 8.19 -6.93
C ASP A 52 -4.05 9.20 -5.79
N CYS A 53 -4.13 10.49 -6.11
CA CYS A 53 -3.87 11.56 -5.17
C CYS A 53 -5.03 11.78 -4.19
N ASP A 54 -6.25 11.45 -4.57
CA ASP A 54 -7.41 11.59 -3.68
C ASP A 54 -7.37 10.51 -2.60
N LEU A 55 -6.96 9.29 -2.96
CA LEU A 55 -6.67 8.22 -1.99
C LEU A 55 -5.49 8.58 -1.05
N GLU A 56 -4.43 9.22 -1.57
CA GLU A 56 -3.35 9.73 -0.72
C GLU A 56 -3.87 10.76 0.29
N ASN A 57 -4.70 11.70 -0.15
CA ASN A 57 -5.25 12.74 0.71
C ASN A 57 -6.15 12.16 1.80
N SER A 58 -7.00 11.19 1.45
CA SER A 58 -7.84 10.43 2.40
C SER A 58 -6.97 9.72 3.45
N ALA A 59 -5.96 8.97 3.00
CA ALA A 59 -5.04 8.26 3.88
C ALA A 59 -4.22 9.19 4.78
N LEU A 60 -3.73 10.33 4.26
CA LEU A 60 -3.01 11.34 5.05
C LEU A 60 -3.92 11.99 6.10
N ALA A 61 -5.16 12.32 5.74
CA ALA A 61 -6.12 12.90 6.66
C ALA A 61 -6.38 11.98 7.86
N TYR A 62 -6.44 10.67 7.62
CA TYR A 62 -6.58 9.69 8.70
C TYR A 62 -5.28 9.48 9.48
N ALA A 63 -4.14 9.32 8.80
CA ALA A 63 -2.84 9.08 9.42
C ALA A 63 -2.43 10.20 10.39
N ARG A 64 -2.80 11.46 10.12
CA ARG A 64 -2.57 12.62 10.99
C ARG A 64 -3.22 12.50 12.37
N GLN A 65 -4.22 11.64 12.53
CA GLN A 65 -4.88 11.38 13.81
C GLN A 65 -4.01 10.49 14.72
N CYS A 66 -2.92 9.92 14.18
CA CYS A 66 -2.03 8.98 14.89
C CYS A 66 -2.79 7.76 15.45
N SER A 67 -3.87 7.35 14.77
CA SER A 67 -4.61 6.13 15.05
C SER A 67 -3.91 4.92 14.43
N LEU A 68 -3.81 3.83 15.20
CA LEU A 68 -3.24 2.55 14.74
C LEU A 68 -4.32 1.51 14.41
N VAL A 69 -5.58 1.92 14.40
CA VAL A 69 -6.70 1.08 13.97
C VAL A 69 -7.21 1.57 12.61
N PRO A 70 -7.95 0.75 11.86
CA PRO A 70 -8.55 1.19 10.61
C PRO A 70 -9.60 2.30 10.83
N SER A 71 -9.76 3.20 9.86
CA SER A 71 -10.87 4.15 9.83
C SER A 71 -12.23 3.45 9.71
N ASP A 72 -13.28 4.12 10.19
CA ASP A 72 -14.65 3.62 10.07
C ASP A 72 -15.02 3.48 8.60
N VAL A 73 -15.61 2.35 8.21
CA VAL A 73 -15.95 2.09 6.80
C VAL A 73 -16.90 3.14 6.22
N GLY A 74 -17.78 3.72 7.06
CA GLY A 74 -18.68 4.79 6.66
C GLY A 74 -17.98 6.12 6.30
N THR A 75 -16.73 6.33 6.72
CA THR A 75 -15.97 7.56 6.40
C THR A 75 -15.13 7.44 5.14
N ARG A 76 -15.07 6.25 4.53
CA ARG A 76 -14.25 5.94 3.35
C ARG A 76 -15.02 5.05 2.36
N PRO A 77 -16.18 5.53 1.85
CA PRO A 77 -16.99 4.74 0.92
C PRO A 77 -16.16 4.37 -0.30
N ASP A 78 -16.23 3.10 -0.71
CA ASP A 78 -15.52 2.53 -1.86
C ASP A 78 -13.98 2.46 -1.74
N GLU A 79 -13.40 2.79 -0.57
CA GLU A 79 -11.97 2.69 -0.32
C GLU A 79 -11.64 1.51 0.62
N GLY A 80 -10.66 0.69 0.22
CA GLY A 80 -10.02 -0.27 1.12
C GLY A 80 -8.84 0.37 1.86
N GLU A 81 -8.52 -0.09 3.06
CA GLU A 81 -7.43 0.48 3.87
C GLU A 81 -6.55 -0.60 4.50
N ASN A 82 -5.25 -0.33 4.53
CA ASN A 82 -4.28 -1.04 5.36
C ASN A 82 -3.61 -0.01 6.28
N VAL A 83 -3.41 -0.37 7.55
CA VAL A 83 -2.72 0.45 8.54
C VAL A 83 -1.45 -0.26 9.00
N HIS A 84 -0.34 0.48 9.04
CA HIS A 84 0.94 0.00 9.54
C HIS A 84 1.57 1.05 10.46
N SER A 85 2.26 0.60 11.49
CA SER A 85 3.04 1.45 12.38
C SER A 85 4.35 0.79 12.76
N GLY A 86 5.39 1.59 12.91
CA GLY A 86 6.69 1.14 13.38
C GLY A 86 7.46 2.29 14.02
N SER A 87 8.74 2.05 14.29
CA SER A 87 9.65 3.09 14.76
C SER A 87 9.75 4.23 13.74
N LEU A 88 9.92 5.46 14.23
CA LEU A 88 10.07 6.63 13.38
C LEU A 88 11.29 6.51 12.46
N VAL A 89 11.06 6.59 11.15
CA VAL A 89 12.09 6.66 10.11
C VAL A 89 11.97 8.03 9.43
N PRO A 90 12.93 8.96 9.60
CA PRO A 90 12.82 10.31 9.03
C PRO A 90 12.83 10.37 7.50
N ASP A 91 13.45 9.38 6.85
CA ASP A 91 13.47 9.26 5.40
C ASP A 91 12.21 8.53 4.93
N LEU A 92 11.31 9.24 4.23
CA LEU A 92 10.02 8.69 3.83
C LEU A 92 10.12 7.58 2.77
N GLU A 93 11.16 7.59 1.93
CA GLU A 93 11.36 6.51 0.95
C GLU A 93 11.79 5.22 1.65
N LYS A 94 12.70 5.32 2.63
CA LYS A 94 13.08 4.19 3.48
C LYS A 94 11.93 3.74 4.38
N ALA A 95 11.17 4.69 4.94
CA ALA A 95 9.99 4.37 5.73
C ALA A 95 8.98 3.55 4.92
N ALA A 96 8.78 3.89 3.64
CA ALA A 96 7.89 3.17 2.75
C ALA A 96 8.29 1.70 2.55
N GLU A 97 9.57 1.33 2.65
CA GLU A 97 10.03 -0.07 2.53
C GLU A 97 9.48 -0.97 3.64
N ALA A 98 9.23 -0.42 4.82
CA ALA A 98 8.73 -1.18 5.97
C ALA A 98 7.22 -1.49 5.90
N VAL A 99 6.49 -0.81 5.01
CA VAL A 99 5.02 -0.86 4.93
C VAL A 99 4.52 -2.00 4.02
N GLY A 100 5.42 -2.78 3.40
CA GLY A 100 5.09 -3.76 2.35
C GLY A 100 5.35 -5.22 2.69
#